data_AF-A0A0L8N660-F1
#
_entry.id   AF-A0A0L8N660-F1
#
_cell.length_a   1.000
_cell.length_b   1.000
_cell.length_c   1.000
_cell.angle_alpha   90.00
_cell.angle_beta   90.00
_cell.angle_gamma   90.00
#
_symmetry.space_group_name_H-M   'P 1'
#
loop_
_entity.id
_entity.type
_entity.pdbx_description
1 polymer ?
#
loop_
_entity_poly.entity_id
_entity_poly.type
_entity_poly.pdbx_seq_one_letter_code
_entity_poly.pdbx_strand_id
1 'polypeptide(L)'
;MGPLISCDDLLVTPSPQPPTEPTATHGHNGHDGHEHGSPGQSAGHAPGQSGGRSNGHSDGLSNDPSDGHSGGHASAGHAQSHAHSHGHSHSHGPAAPVSKHLRKVIAAVLIPFAAAVFIGMAVLWPGGAPDHERSGVGFDRQTQQGVVTTLEQVDCKSVNAAQVPTTAAPSTPSGRQAQAEQTGECKKATVEVTSGPDKGRTFVEIVQPGAPRQLEDGQEVVVAYAPDAPRDLQYSVIDVNRKLPMALLAGIFAVAVVVVGRMRGLFALIALVVSFGVLTLFILPAILQGSNPLVVAVIGASAIMLIALYMCHGLTARTSVAVLGTLVSLLLIGLLGSGFIDWAFLSGNTDDNTGLIHGLYPDIDMSGLLLAGVIIGSLGVLDDVTVTQTSAVWELRQADPSMGPRALYRAAIRIGRDHIASVVNTLVLAYAGAALPLLLLFSIANSSMGSVANSELVAEEIVRTLVGSIGLVASVPVTTALAALVVSADRPGSPAGVPATGPVRGRGRRRKR
;
A
#
# COMPACT_ATOMS: atom_id res chain seq x y z
N MET A 1 54.72 -36.52 13.36
CA MET A 1 55.54 -36.25 14.56
C MET A 1 54.93 -35.06 15.28
N GLY A 2 54.52 -35.25 16.54
CA GLY A 2 53.89 -34.23 17.41
C GLY A 2 52.36 -34.39 17.55
N PRO A 3 51.77 -34.43 18.76
CA PRO A 3 50.69 -35.38 19.07
C PRO A 3 49.26 -34.81 19.15
N LEU A 4 48.31 -35.73 18.95
CA LEU A 4 46.86 -35.61 19.16
C LEU A 4 46.53 -35.52 20.66
N ILE A 5 45.66 -34.57 21.04
CA ILE A 5 45.06 -34.49 22.37
C ILE A 5 43.55 -34.74 22.23
N SER A 6 43.10 -35.72 23.00
CA SER A 6 41.75 -36.26 23.12
C SER A 6 40.81 -35.25 23.81
N CYS A 7 39.61 -35.06 23.27
CA CYS A 7 38.51 -34.36 23.93
C CYS A 7 37.67 -35.37 24.72
N ASP A 8 38.13 -35.72 25.91
CA ASP A 8 37.30 -36.26 26.99
C ASP A 8 37.78 -35.57 28.28
N ASP A 9 36.84 -35.28 29.18
CA ASP A 9 36.98 -34.54 30.45
C ASP A 9 36.84 -33.01 30.40
N LEU A 10 35.61 -32.52 30.23
CA LEU A 10 35.11 -31.36 31.00
C LEU A 10 33.63 -31.56 31.35
N LEU A 11 33.40 -32.16 32.51
CA LEU A 11 32.10 -32.24 33.20
C LEU A 11 31.65 -30.82 33.61
N VAL A 12 30.59 -30.32 32.97
CA VAL A 12 29.87 -29.12 33.44
C VAL A 12 28.85 -29.55 34.49
N THR A 13 29.08 -29.13 35.73
CA THR A 13 28.15 -29.26 36.85
C THR A 13 27.10 -28.15 36.79
N PRO A 14 25.80 -28.43 37.01
CA PRO A 14 24.78 -27.40 37.12
C PRO A 14 24.81 -26.74 38.52
N SER A 15 24.75 -25.41 38.55
CA SER A 15 24.65 -24.62 39.80
C SER A 15 23.32 -24.87 40.55
N PRO A 16 23.28 -24.73 41.88
CA PRO A 16 22.09 -25.04 42.68
C PRO A 16 21.06 -23.90 42.72
N GLN A 17 19.78 -24.23 42.60
CA GLN A 17 18.64 -23.34 42.84
C GLN A 17 18.45 -23.03 44.34
N PRO A 18 17.94 -21.84 44.72
CA PRO A 18 17.62 -21.52 46.12
C PRO A 18 16.31 -22.20 46.59
N PRO A 19 16.18 -22.48 47.91
CA PRO A 19 15.07 -23.27 48.46
C PRO A 19 13.78 -22.46 48.64
N THR A 20 12.64 -23.09 48.32
CA THR A 20 11.30 -22.64 48.72
C THR A 20 10.95 -23.22 50.10
N GLU A 21 10.68 -22.35 51.08
CA GLU A 21 10.18 -22.76 52.40
C GLU A 21 8.67 -23.11 52.38
N PRO A 22 8.21 -24.10 53.18
CA PRO A 22 6.81 -24.51 53.29
C PRO A 22 6.18 -24.11 54.64
N THR A 23 4.88 -23.77 54.67
CA THR A 23 4.06 -23.83 55.92
C THR A 23 2.57 -23.86 55.53
N ALA A 24 1.89 -25.01 55.54
CA ALA A 24 1.26 -25.74 56.66
C ALA A 24 -0.18 -25.28 57.00
N THR A 25 -1.09 -26.24 56.95
CA THR A 25 -2.50 -26.27 57.35
C THR A 25 -2.67 -26.51 58.86
N HIS A 26 -3.64 -25.85 59.53
CA HIS A 26 -4.77 -26.49 60.26
C HIS A 26 -5.57 -25.56 61.22
N GLY A 27 -6.92 -25.67 61.14
CA GLY A 27 -7.94 -25.66 62.24
C GLY A 27 -8.20 -24.37 63.03
N HIS A 28 -9.34 -24.12 63.70
CA HIS A 28 -10.71 -24.65 63.76
C HIS A 28 -11.51 -23.73 64.73
N ASN A 29 -12.85 -23.62 64.57
CA ASN A 29 -13.90 -23.11 65.52
C ASN A 29 -13.86 -21.61 65.94
N GLY A 30 -14.97 -20.88 66.20
CA GLY A 30 -16.42 -21.12 66.29
C GLY A 30 -17.07 -19.99 67.14
N HIS A 31 -18.42 -19.83 67.03
CA HIS A 31 -19.36 -18.94 67.79
C HIS A 31 -19.39 -17.45 67.41
N ASP A 32 -20.50 -16.70 67.47
CA ASP A 32 -21.97 -16.87 67.48
C ASP A 32 -22.53 -15.43 67.53
N GLY A 33 -23.74 -15.17 67.00
CA GLY A 33 -24.54 -14.03 67.46
C GLY A 33 -25.28 -13.15 66.44
N HIS A 34 -26.58 -13.45 66.30
CA HIS A 34 -27.73 -12.53 66.23
C HIS A 34 -28.38 -12.08 64.90
N GLU A 35 -29.66 -12.48 64.83
CA GLU A 35 -30.84 -12.10 64.05
C GLU A 35 -31.13 -10.59 63.87
N HIS A 36 -31.72 -10.21 62.73
CA HIS A 36 -33.16 -9.82 62.62
C HIS A 36 -33.53 -9.25 61.22
N GLY A 37 -34.69 -9.64 60.69
CA GLY A 37 -35.62 -8.71 60.00
C GLY A 37 -35.84 -8.84 58.47
N SER A 38 -36.90 -9.54 58.05
CA SER A 38 -37.57 -9.55 56.73
C SER A 38 -38.33 -8.22 56.41
N PRO A 39 -39.24 -8.13 55.40
CA PRO A 39 -39.11 -8.21 53.93
C PRO A 39 -39.79 -7.02 53.18
N GLY A 40 -39.65 -6.92 51.84
CA GLY A 40 -40.50 -6.02 51.05
C GLY A 40 -40.26 -5.98 49.53
N GLN A 41 -41.09 -6.72 48.79
CA GLN A 41 -41.76 -6.43 47.50
C GLN A 41 -41.06 -5.44 46.52
N SER A 42 -40.83 -5.76 45.24
CA SER A 42 -41.92 -5.91 44.24
C SER A 42 -41.43 -6.38 42.86
N ALA A 43 -42.29 -7.21 42.23
CA ALA A 43 -42.54 -7.54 40.81
C ALA A 43 -41.71 -6.83 39.69
N GLY A 44 -41.36 -7.45 38.56
CA GLY A 44 -41.82 -8.68 37.92
C GLY A 44 -42.33 -8.42 36.48
N HIS A 45 -41.87 -9.27 35.54
CA HIS A 45 -42.47 -9.63 34.25
C HIS A 45 -42.11 -8.91 32.91
N ALA A 46 -41.36 -9.65 32.07
CA ALA A 46 -41.74 -10.00 30.68
C ALA A 46 -42.86 -11.10 30.71
N PRO A 47 -43.48 -11.64 29.62
CA PRO A 47 -43.13 -11.65 28.17
C PRO A 47 -44.36 -11.66 27.18
N GLY A 48 -44.19 -12.04 25.90
CA GLY A 48 -45.23 -12.79 25.15
C GLY A 48 -45.54 -12.42 23.68
N GLN A 49 -45.58 -13.44 22.83
CA GLN A 49 -45.86 -13.46 21.37
C GLN A 49 -47.36 -13.47 20.98
N SER A 50 -47.67 -13.03 19.76
CA SER A 50 -48.66 -13.55 18.76
C SER A 50 -48.87 -12.44 17.70
N GLY A 51 -49.04 -12.60 16.38
CA GLY A 51 -49.64 -13.63 15.55
C GLY A 51 -50.84 -13.01 14.80
N GLY A 52 -50.78 -12.80 13.48
CA GLY A 52 -51.96 -12.38 12.69
C GLY A 52 -51.71 -11.77 11.29
N ARG A 53 -52.19 -12.45 10.25
CA ARG A 53 -52.28 -12.03 8.82
C ARG A 53 -53.49 -11.11 8.56
N SER A 54 -53.44 -10.24 7.55
CA SER A 54 -54.49 -10.09 6.50
C SER A 54 -54.20 -9.00 5.44
N ASN A 55 -54.48 -9.36 4.17
CA ASN A 55 -54.95 -8.63 2.96
C ASN A 55 -54.86 -7.09 2.87
N GLY A 56 -54.73 -6.41 1.74
CA GLY A 56 -54.92 -6.72 0.31
C GLY A 56 -55.21 -5.41 -0.46
N HIS A 57 -54.83 -5.38 -1.75
CA HIS A 57 -55.07 -4.41 -2.86
C HIS A 57 -55.82 -3.07 -2.68
N SER A 58 -55.34 -2.03 -3.38
CA SER A 58 -56.12 -1.32 -4.43
C SER A 58 -55.27 -0.41 -5.32
N ASP A 59 -55.68 -0.38 -6.59
CA ASP A 59 -55.17 0.28 -7.79
C ASP A 59 -55.26 1.81 -7.81
N GLY A 60 -54.67 2.44 -8.84
CA GLY A 60 -55.31 3.63 -9.42
C GLY A 60 -54.42 4.64 -10.16
N LEU A 61 -54.24 4.42 -11.46
CA LEU A 61 -53.86 5.43 -12.46
C LEU A 61 -54.83 6.62 -12.52
N SER A 62 -54.36 7.81 -12.88
CA SER A 62 -55.11 8.74 -13.75
C SER A 62 -54.22 9.82 -14.35
N ASN A 63 -54.20 9.82 -15.68
CA ASN A 63 -53.77 10.90 -16.57
C ASN A 63 -54.82 12.03 -16.60
N ASP A 64 -54.37 13.15 -17.19
CA ASP A 64 -55.07 13.95 -18.21
C ASP A 64 -55.79 15.25 -17.79
N PRO A 65 -56.18 16.14 -18.75
CA PRO A 65 -55.43 17.38 -19.06
C PRO A 65 -56.38 18.60 -19.08
N SER A 66 -55.92 19.78 -19.53
CA SER A 66 -56.84 20.78 -20.08
C SER A 66 -56.18 21.78 -21.05
N ASP A 67 -56.85 21.89 -22.19
CA ASP A 67 -56.64 22.75 -23.36
C ASP A 67 -56.89 24.26 -23.14
N GLY A 68 -56.46 25.08 -24.12
CA GLY A 68 -57.01 26.42 -24.31
C GLY A 68 -56.33 27.28 -25.38
N HIS A 69 -56.85 27.23 -26.61
CA HIS A 69 -56.45 27.95 -27.83
C HIS A 69 -56.46 29.50 -27.78
N SER A 70 -55.65 30.15 -28.64
CA SER A 70 -56.07 30.89 -29.87
C SER A 70 -55.25 32.16 -30.19
N GLY A 71 -55.06 32.44 -31.49
CA GLY A 71 -54.80 33.79 -32.02
C GLY A 71 -53.57 33.93 -32.94
N GLY A 72 -53.76 33.80 -34.25
CA GLY A 72 -52.76 34.13 -35.26
C GLY A 72 -52.80 35.59 -35.70
N HIS A 73 -51.66 36.11 -36.16
CA HIS A 73 -51.57 37.20 -37.13
C HIS A 73 -50.25 37.09 -37.94
N ALA A 74 -50.38 37.19 -39.25
CA ALA A 74 -49.30 37.23 -40.22
C ALA A 74 -48.68 38.63 -40.33
N SER A 75 -47.37 38.72 -40.54
CA SER A 75 -46.73 39.75 -41.37
C SER A 75 -45.34 39.31 -41.84
N ALA A 76 -45.00 39.75 -43.05
CA ALA A 76 -43.94 39.28 -43.92
C ALA A 76 -42.54 39.86 -43.61
N GLY A 77 -41.48 39.20 -44.09
CA GLY A 77 -40.18 39.86 -44.29
C GLY A 77 -38.93 38.96 -44.29
N HIS A 78 -38.54 38.53 -45.49
CA HIS A 78 -37.17 38.34 -46.00
C HIS A 78 -36.09 37.48 -45.30
N ALA A 79 -35.41 36.77 -46.20
CA ALA A 79 -33.97 36.46 -46.26
C ALA A 79 -33.51 35.08 -45.75
N GLN A 80 -33.25 34.21 -46.73
CA GLN A 80 -32.36 33.07 -46.64
C GLN A 80 -30.96 33.53 -46.21
N SER A 81 -30.42 32.93 -45.16
CA SER A 81 -28.99 32.94 -44.88
C SER A 81 -28.55 31.53 -44.53
N HIS A 82 -27.76 30.92 -45.42
CA HIS A 82 -26.99 29.72 -45.15
C HIS A 82 -26.04 29.97 -43.98
N ALA A 83 -26.21 29.25 -42.87
CA ALA A 83 -25.25 29.25 -41.77
C ALA A 83 -24.46 27.93 -41.83
N HIS A 84 -23.18 28.03 -42.16
CA HIS A 84 -22.21 26.95 -42.10
C HIS A 84 -21.99 26.52 -40.65
N SER A 85 -22.14 25.22 -40.36
CA SER A 85 -21.75 24.64 -39.09
C SER A 85 -20.23 24.51 -39.01
N HIS A 86 -19.56 25.42 -38.30
CA HIS A 86 -18.16 25.24 -37.93
C HIS A 86 -18.09 24.38 -36.66
N GLY A 87 -17.66 23.13 -36.81
CA GLY A 87 -17.25 22.30 -35.69
C GLY A 87 -15.93 22.83 -35.11
N HIS A 88 -15.95 23.37 -33.90
CA HIS A 88 -14.74 23.74 -33.18
C HIS A 88 -14.19 22.51 -32.46
N SER A 89 -13.14 21.89 -33.01
CA SER A 89 -12.31 20.94 -32.28
C SER A 89 -11.41 21.71 -31.31
N HIS A 90 -11.65 21.61 -30.00
CA HIS A 90 -10.73 22.11 -28.98
C HIS A 90 -9.53 21.16 -28.88
N SER A 91 -8.47 21.43 -29.64
CA SER A 91 -7.17 20.81 -29.40
C SER A 91 -6.57 21.41 -28.13
N HIS A 92 -6.37 20.60 -27.10
CA HIS A 92 -5.54 20.96 -25.95
C HIS A 92 -4.08 21.08 -26.42
N GLY A 93 -3.67 22.29 -26.81
CA GLY A 93 -2.26 22.59 -27.04
C GLY A 93 -1.47 22.51 -25.72
N PRO A 94 -0.15 22.20 -25.78
CA PRO A 94 0.69 22.22 -24.59
C PRO A 94 0.67 23.61 -23.94
N ALA A 95 0.69 23.64 -22.60
CA ALA A 95 0.68 24.87 -21.82
C ALA A 95 1.73 25.88 -22.34
N ALA A 96 1.37 27.17 -22.36
CA ALA A 96 2.24 28.23 -22.85
C ALA A 96 3.64 28.13 -22.21
N PRO A 97 4.72 28.31 -23.01
CA PRO A 97 6.07 28.04 -22.54
C PRO A 97 6.47 29.06 -21.47
N VAL A 98 6.86 28.51 -20.32
CA VAL A 98 7.36 29.27 -19.18
C VAL A 98 8.62 30.06 -19.52
N SER A 99 8.76 31.25 -18.94
CA SER A 99 9.87 32.17 -19.15
C SER A 99 11.22 31.46 -19.05
N LYS A 100 12.13 31.79 -19.98
CA LYS A 100 13.46 31.17 -20.08
C LYS A 100 14.25 31.25 -18.77
N HIS A 101 14.06 32.32 -18.00
CA HIS A 101 14.70 32.51 -16.70
C HIS A 101 14.22 31.49 -15.66
N LEU A 102 12.91 31.27 -15.58
CA LEU A 102 12.34 30.34 -14.61
C LEU A 102 12.67 28.89 -14.92
N ARG A 103 12.71 28.52 -16.21
CA ARG A 103 13.23 27.21 -16.63
C ARG A 103 14.69 27.00 -16.21
N LYS A 104 15.52 28.04 -16.27
CA LYS A 104 16.91 27.97 -15.79
C LYS A 104 16.99 27.78 -14.28
N VAL A 105 16.16 28.48 -13.49
CA VAL A 105 16.14 28.33 -12.02
C VAL A 105 15.71 26.92 -11.63
N ILE A 106 14.63 26.41 -12.23
CA ILE A 106 14.15 25.04 -11.99
C ILE A 106 15.24 24.02 -12.36
N ALA A 107 15.88 24.19 -13.53
CA ALA A 107 16.97 23.33 -13.96
C ALA A 107 18.18 23.40 -13.02
N ALA A 108 18.50 24.58 -12.47
CA ALA A 108 19.62 24.76 -11.55
C ALA A 108 19.44 24.03 -10.21
N VAL A 109 18.19 23.69 -9.83
CA VAL A 109 17.91 22.88 -8.64
C VAL A 109 17.79 21.39 -9.01
N LEU A 110 17.05 21.08 -10.07
CA LEU A 110 16.71 19.69 -10.40
C LEU A 110 17.84 18.93 -11.08
N ILE A 111 18.72 19.60 -11.84
CA ILE A 111 19.86 18.92 -12.47
C ILE A 111 20.87 18.44 -11.41
N PRO A 112 21.32 19.27 -10.45
CA PRO A 112 22.18 18.78 -9.36
C PRO A 112 21.53 17.69 -8.53
N PHE A 113 20.23 17.81 -8.27
CA PHE A 113 19.49 16.78 -7.54
C PHE A 113 19.44 15.45 -8.30
N ALA A 114 19.04 15.47 -9.58
CA ALA A 114 19.00 14.27 -10.40
C ALA A 114 20.40 13.65 -10.58
N ALA A 115 21.44 14.48 -10.68
CA ALA A 115 22.82 14.02 -10.70
C ALA A 115 23.22 13.36 -9.37
N ALA A 116 22.84 13.93 -8.23
CA ALA A 116 23.09 13.33 -6.91
C ALA A 116 22.37 11.98 -6.75
N VAL A 117 21.13 11.87 -7.22
CA VAL A 117 20.38 10.60 -7.24
C VAL A 117 21.08 9.57 -8.12
N PHE A 118 21.50 9.95 -9.33
CA PHE A 118 22.18 9.04 -10.24
C PHE A 118 23.55 8.58 -9.70
N ILE A 119 24.33 9.51 -9.14
CA ILE A 119 25.60 9.19 -8.47
C ILE A 119 25.33 8.28 -7.28
N GLY A 120 24.32 8.58 -6.46
CA GLY A 120 23.91 7.74 -5.33
C GLY A 120 23.54 6.33 -5.76
N MET A 121 22.76 6.18 -6.84
CA MET A 121 22.42 4.88 -7.41
C MET A 121 23.68 4.15 -7.91
N ALA A 122 24.60 4.85 -8.56
CA ALA A 122 25.84 4.24 -9.07
C ALA A 122 26.79 3.81 -7.95
N VAL A 123 26.91 4.62 -6.88
CA VAL A 123 27.77 4.33 -5.73
C VAL A 123 27.20 3.20 -4.87
N LEU A 124 25.88 3.17 -4.68
CA LEU A 124 25.17 2.14 -3.93
C LEU A 124 24.66 1.01 -4.82
N TRP A 125 25.11 0.94 -6.07
CA TRP A 125 24.61 -0.07 -7.00
C TRP A 125 25.01 -1.45 -6.48
N PRO A 126 24.06 -2.37 -6.29
CA PRO A 126 24.39 -3.67 -5.75
C PRO A 126 25.21 -4.47 -6.76
N GLY A 127 26.36 -5.00 -6.34
CA GLY A 127 27.24 -5.83 -7.17
C GLY A 127 26.69 -7.23 -7.52
N GLY A 128 25.40 -7.47 -7.30
CA GLY A 128 24.77 -8.81 -7.26
C GLY A 128 24.62 -9.33 -5.84
N ALA A 129 23.49 -9.95 -5.50
CA ALA A 129 23.32 -10.58 -4.18
C ALA A 129 24.42 -11.63 -3.97
N PRO A 130 25.10 -11.68 -2.81
CA PRO A 130 26.07 -12.73 -2.52
C PRO A 130 25.39 -14.09 -2.70
N ASP A 131 26.07 -15.03 -3.34
CA ASP A 131 25.59 -16.41 -3.38
C ASP A 131 25.55 -16.93 -1.94
N HIS A 132 24.35 -17.22 -1.41
CA HIS A 132 24.19 -17.91 -0.14
C HIS A 132 23.87 -19.39 -0.38
N GLU A 133 24.44 -20.26 0.45
CA GLU A 133 24.01 -21.65 0.48
C GLU A 133 22.55 -21.68 0.91
N ARG A 134 21.70 -22.30 0.08
CA ARG A 134 20.28 -22.41 0.39
C ARG A 134 20.12 -23.22 1.67
N SER A 135 19.58 -22.58 2.68
CA SER A 135 19.29 -23.17 4.00
C SER A 135 18.25 -24.31 3.93
N GLY A 136 17.49 -24.43 2.84
CA GLY A 136 16.49 -25.49 2.67
C GLY A 136 15.26 -25.33 3.58
N VAL A 137 15.14 -24.20 4.27
CA VAL A 137 14.03 -23.89 5.19
C VAL A 137 13.26 -22.65 4.75
N GLY A 138 11.97 -22.60 5.09
CA GLY A 138 11.11 -21.47 4.76
C GLY A 138 11.08 -21.13 3.26
N PHE A 139 11.30 -19.84 2.96
CA PHE A 139 11.30 -19.30 1.59
C PHE A 139 12.57 -19.59 0.79
N ASP A 140 13.61 -20.13 1.43
CA ASP A 140 14.91 -20.41 0.82
C ASP A 140 15.02 -21.87 0.30
N ARG A 141 13.87 -22.51 0.08
CA ARG A 141 13.77 -23.86 -0.49
C ARG A 141 13.90 -23.83 -2.01
N GLN A 142 14.45 -24.89 -2.59
CA GLN A 142 14.34 -25.08 -4.04
C GLN A 142 12.88 -25.37 -4.38
N THR A 143 12.33 -24.69 -5.38
CA THR A 143 10.93 -24.87 -5.78
C THR A 143 10.81 -25.38 -7.21
N GLN A 144 9.83 -26.26 -7.42
CA GLN A 144 9.43 -26.81 -8.71
C GLN A 144 7.91 -26.63 -8.88
N GLN A 145 7.42 -26.88 -10.08
CA GLN A 145 5.99 -26.95 -10.38
C GLN A 145 5.53 -28.41 -10.29
N GLY A 146 4.27 -28.59 -9.89
CA GLY A 146 3.61 -29.89 -9.89
C GLY A 146 2.12 -29.76 -10.18
N VAL A 147 1.45 -30.91 -10.32
CA VAL A 147 0.00 -31.00 -10.49
C VAL A 147 -0.55 -32.12 -9.61
N VAL A 148 -1.68 -31.86 -8.96
CA VAL A 148 -2.43 -32.90 -8.25
C VAL A 148 -3.11 -33.78 -9.28
N THR A 149 -2.67 -35.04 -9.40
CA THR A 149 -3.21 -35.99 -10.39
C THR A 149 -4.38 -36.78 -9.84
N THR A 150 -4.38 -37.07 -8.54
CA THR A 150 -5.44 -37.81 -7.85
C THR A 150 -5.61 -37.32 -6.43
N LEU A 151 -6.85 -37.17 -5.98
CA LEU A 151 -7.22 -36.81 -4.61
C LEU A 151 -8.20 -37.83 -4.03
N GLU A 152 -7.78 -38.54 -2.99
CA GLU A 152 -8.59 -39.56 -2.33
C GLU A 152 -8.94 -39.13 -0.90
N GLN A 153 -10.19 -39.32 -0.47
CA GLN A 153 -10.55 -39.20 0.94
C GLN A 153 -10.13 -40.47 1.69
N VAL A 154 -9.41 -40.28 2.79
CA VAL A 154 -8.85 -41.36 3.61
C VAL A 154 -9.01 -41.03 5.09
N ASP A 155 -9.21 -42.04 5.92
CA ASP A 155 -9.20 -41.83 7.38
C ASP A 155 -7.81 -41.32 7.83
N CYS A 156 -7.76 -40.19 8.53
CA CYS A 156 -6.49 -39.59 8.97
C CYS A 156 -5.61 -40.55 9.79
N LYS A 157 -6.19 -41.53 10.51
CA LYS A 157 -5.46 -42.57 11.24
C LYS A 157 -4.75 -43.53 10.30
N SER A 158 -5.36 -43.83 9.15
CA SER A 158 -4.80 -44.79 8.18
C SER A 158 -3.50 -44.30 7.53
N VAL A 159 -3.29 -42.99 7.51
CA VAL A 159 -2.12 -42.34 6.89
C VAL A 159 -1.15 -41.74 7.91
N ASN A 160 -1.33 -42.03 9.21
CA ASN A 160 -0.50 -41.48 10.29
C ASN A 160 -0.32 -39.95 10.19
N ALA A 161 -1.41 -39.20 9.96
CA ALA A 161 -1.36 -37.77 9.66
C ALA A 161 -0.74 -36.88 10.77
N ALA A 162 -0.61 -37.39 12.00
CA ALA A 162 -0.02 -36.67 13.12
C ALA A 162 1.49 -36.88 13.20
N GLN A 163 2.27 -35.80 13.07
CA GLN A 163 3.72 -35.78 13.30
C GLN A 163 4.11 -35.26 14.72
N VAL A 164 3.23 -35.38 15.71
CA VAL A 164 3.54 -35.00 17.10
C VAL A 164 3.84 -36.25 17.94
N PRO A 165 4.90 -36.27 18.77
CA PRO A 165 5.10 -37.37 19.73
C PRO A 165 3.86 -37.50 20.61
N THR A 166 3.27 -38.69 20.68
CA THR A 166 2.05 -39.02 21.44
C THR A 166 2.24 -38.96 22.97
N THR A 167 3.18 -38.16 23.47
CA THR A 167 3.49 -38.00 24.90
C THR A 167 2.65 -36.90 25.58
N ALA A 168 1.93 -36.07 24.82
CA ALA A 168 1.03 -35.07 25.39
C ALA A 168 -0.29 -35.70 25.83
N ALA A 169 -0.64 -35.57 27.11
CA ALA A 169 -1.90 -36.09 27.64
C ALA A 169 -3.12 -35.45 26.92
N PRO A 170 -4.19 -36.22 26.63
CA PRO A 170 -5.41 -35.73 25.97
C PRO A 170 -6.11 -34.54 26.67
N SER A 171 -5.77 -34.28 27.93
CA SER A 171 -6.29 -33.17 28.72
C SER A 171 -5.63 -31.82 28.40
N THR A 172 -4.43 -31.83 27.80
CA THR A 172 -3.73 -30.60 27.42
C THR A 172 -4.29 -30.01 26.11
N PRO A 173 -4.20 -28.69 25.88
CA PRO A 173 -4.58 -28.08 24.60
C PRO A 173 -3.86 -28.73 23.40
N SER A 174 -2.55 -28.98 23.53
CA SER A 174 -1.74 -29.67 22.51
C SER A 174 -2.16 -31.12 22.29
N GLY A 175 -2.54 -31.85 23.34
CA GLY A 175 -3.08 -33.21 23.23
C GLY A 175 -4.45 -33.27 22.55
N ARG A 176 -5.31 -32.27 22.78
CA ARG A 176 -6.61 -32.15 22.09
C ARG A 176 -6.46 -31.78 20.62
N GLN A 177 -5.51 -30.89 20.27
CA GLN A 177 -5.17 -30.58 18.88
C GLN A 177 -4.64 -31.82 18.16
N ALA A 178 -3.68 -32.54 18.75
CA ALA A 178 -3.15 -33.78 18.16
C ALA A 178 -4.24 -34.86 17.96
N GLN A 179 -5.22 -34.95 18.87
CA GLN A 179 -6.37 -35.84 18.69
C GLN A 179 -7.34 -35.37 17.60
N ALA A 180 -7.59 -34.06 17.50
CA ALA A 180 -8.42 -33.47 16.46
C ALA A 180 -7.78 -33.65 15.06
N GLU A 181 -6.45 -33.56 14.97
CA GLU A 181 -5.69 -33.81 13.73
C GLU A 181 -5.69 -35.29 13.32
N GLN A 182 -5.94 -36.21 14.26
CA GLN A 182 -6.10 -37.65 13.99
C GLN A 182 -7.55 -38.09 13.78
N THR A 183 -8.54 -37.21 13.99
CA THR A 183 -9.96 -37.56 13.88
C THR A 183 -10.62 -36.80 12.72
N GLY A 184 -10.91 -37.52 11.63
CA GLY A 184 -11.59 -36.96 10.46
C GLY A 184 -11.17 -37.61 9.15
N GLU A 185 -11.68 -37.04 8.06
CA GLU A 185 -11.38 -37.42 6.67
C GLU A 185 -10.22 -36.57 6.16
N CYS A 186 -9.04 -37.17 6.04
CA CYS A 186 -7.89 -36.57 5.38
C CYS A 186 -8.02 -36.72 3.87
N LYS A 187 -7.33 -35.86 3.12
CA LYS A 187 -7.16 -36.03 1.68
C LYS A 187 -5.75 -36.51 1.38
N LYS A 188 -5.64 -37.61 0.64
CA LYS A 188 -4.38 -38.12 0.09
C LYS A 188 -4.26 -37.62 -1.34
N ALA A 189 -3.41 -36.62 -1.55
CA ALA A 189 -3.13 -36.05 -2.86
C ALA A 189 -1.90 -36.76 -3.47
N THR A 190 -2.07 -37.35 -4.65
CA THR A 190 -0.93 -37.77 -5.48
C THR A 190 -0.54 -36.58 -6.35
N VAL A 191 0.72 -36.15 -6.24
CA VAL A 191 1.24 -34.98 -6.93
C VAL A 191 2.35 -35.41 -7.88
N GLU A 192 2.22 -35.03 -9.15
CA GLU A 192 3.25 -35.21 -10.17
C GLU A 192 4.09 -33.95 -10.31
N VAL A 193 5.41 -34.07 -10.28
CA VAL A 193 6.35 -32.98 -10.53
C VAL A 193 6.40 -32.69 -12.03
N THR A 194 6.09 -31.45 -12.45
CA THR A 194 5.97 -31.07 -13.86
C THR A 194 7.16 -30.27 -14.40
N SER A 195 8.07 -29.83 -13.52
CA SER A 195 9.30 -29.11 -13.89
C SER A 195 10.54 -29.62 -13.16
N GLY A 196 11.72 -29.31 -13.70
CA GLY A 196 13.00 -29.65 -13.08
C GLY A 196 13.54 -31.03 -13.46
N PRO A 197 14.62 -31.48 -12.79
CA PRO A 197 15.31 -32.73 -13.12
C PRO A 197 14.45 -33.99 -12.88
N ASP A 198 13.52 -33.95 -11.93
CA ASP A 198 12.66 -35.09 -11.57
C ASP A 198 11.27 -35.02 -12.23
N LYS A 199 11.15 -34.40 -13.41
CA LYS A 199 9.87 -34.29 -14.11
C LYS A 199 9.23 -35.67 -14.34
N GLY A 200 7.95 -35.82 -14.01
CA GLY A 200 7.18 -37.06 -14.06
C GLY A 200 7.24 -37.90 -12.78
N ARG A 201 8.05 -37.51 -11.80
CA ARG A 201 8.06 -38.15 -10.47
C ARG A 201 6.78 -37.82 -9.73
N THR A 202 6.18 -38.82 -9.11
CA THR A 202 5.01 -38.64 -8.23
C THR A 202 5.40 -38.81 -6.77
N PHE A 203 4.75 -38.05 -5.89
CA PHE A 203 4.81 -38.23 -4.44
C PHE A 203 3.41 -38.06 -3.83
N VAL A 204 3.25 -38.44 -2.56
CA VAL A 204 1.98 -38.34 -1.84
C VAL A 204 2.07 -37.21 -0.84
N GLU A 205 1.09 -36.31 -0.86
CA GLU A 205 0.89 -35.25 0.12
C GLU A 205 -0.39 -35.56 0.91
N ILE A 206 -0.33 -35.51 2.25
CA ILE A 206 -1.49 -35.71 3.11
C ILE A 206 -1.99 -34.35 3.57
N VAL A 207 -3.23 -34.00 3.20
CA VAL A 207 -3.89 -32.75 3.58
C VAL A 207 -4.89 -33.03 4.69
N GLN A 208 -4.68 -32.40 5.84
CA GLN A 208 -5.58 -32.53 6.99
C GLN A 208 -6.85 -31.65 6.83
N PRO A 209 -7.98 -32.00 7.50
CA PRO A 209 -9.23 -31.24 7.41
C PRO A 209 -9.09 -29.75 7.80
N GLY A 210 -8.26 -29.45 8.80
CA GLY A 210 -8.01 -28.09 9.30
C GLY A 210 -6.85 -27.37 8.60
N ALA A 211 -6.23 -27.99 7.59
CA ALA A 211 -5.11 -27.37 6.90
C ALA A 211 -5.57 -26.10 6.18
N PRO A 212 -4.83 -24.97 6.30
CA PRO A 212 -5.19 -23.71 5.64
C PRO A 212 -5.18 -23.84 4.11
N ARG A 213 -4.44 -24.82 3.57
CA ARG A 213 -4.40 -25.15 2.15
C ARG A 213 -5.18 -26.43 1.91
N GLN A 214 -6.30 -26.30 1.22
CA GLN A 214 -7.06 -27.42 0.66
C GLN A 214 -6.66 -27.61 -0.80
N LEU A 215 -6.44 -28.86 -1.21
CA LEU A 215 -6.11 -29.21 -2.59
C LEU A 215 -7.32 -29.79 -3.34
N GLU A 216 -7.31 -29.62 -4.66
CA GLU A 216 -8.30 -30.12 -5.62
C GLU A 216 -7.64 -30.93 -6.75
N ASP A 217 -8.41 -31.83 -7.37
CA ASP A 217 -7.95 -32.59 -8.54
C ASP A 217 -7.60 -31.67 -9.72
N GLY A 218 -6.46 -31.96 -10.37
CA GLY A 218 -5.95 -31.17 -11.49
C GLY A 218 -5.34 -29.82 -11.09
N GLN A 219 -5.25 -29.52 -9.79
CA GLN A 219 -4.72 -28.25 -9.33
C GLN A 219 -3.20 -28.15 -9.54
N GLU A 220 -2.76 -27.05 -10.15
CA GLU A 220 -1.34 -26.73 -10.24
C GLU A 220 -0.80 -26.27 -8.89
N VAL A 221 0.33 -26.85 -8.47
CA VAL A 221 0.96 -26.61 -7.17
C VAL A 221 2.42 -26.22 -7.32
N VAL A 222 2.95 -25.55 -6.29
CA VAL A 222 4.37 -25.28 -6.10
C VAL A 222 4.91 -26.28 -5.09
N VAL A 223 5.95 -26.98 -5.49
CA VAL A 223 6.53 -28.09 -4.75
C VAL A 223 7.92 -27.68 -4.26
N ALA A 224 8.19 -27.86 -2.96
CA ALA A 224 9.55 -27.74 -2.44
C ALA A 224 10.35 -29.00 -2.74
N TYR A 225 11.63 -28.83 -3.06
CA TYR A 225 12.59 -29.90 -3.26
C TYR A 225 13.72 -29.81 -2.23
N ALA A 226 13.94 -30.91 -1.50
CA ALA A 226 15.01 -31.09 -0.53
C ALA A 226 15.94 -32.23 -1.01
N PRO A 227 17.09 -31.93 -1.63
CA PRO A 227 17.94 -32.94 -2.26
C PRO A 227 18.51 -33.97 -1.27
N ASP A 228 18.83 -33.53 -0.04
CA ASP A 228 19.46 -34.36 0.98
C ASP A 228 18.45 -35.21 1.78
N ALA A 229 17.15 -35.03 1.56
CA ALA A 229 16.12 -35.80 2.23
C ALA A 229 16.01 -37.24 1.67
N PRO A 230 15.56 -38.22 2.48
CA PRO A 230 15.19 -39.54 1.98
C PRO A 230 14.20 -39.43 0.82
N ARG A 231 14.28 -40.35 -0.16
CA ARG A 231 13.52 -40.27 -1.42
C ARG A 231 12.02 -40.00 -1.23
N ASP A 232 11.39 -40.55 -0.21
CA ASP A 232 9.96 -40.36 0.02
C ASP A 232 9.59 -38.99 0.64
N LEU A 233 10.58 -38.22 1.12
CA LEU A 233 10.42 -36.91 1.77
C LEU A 233 11.10 -35.77 0.99
N GLN A 234 11.64 -36.04 -0.20
CA GLN A 234 12.34 -35.03 -1.01
C GLN A 234 11.40 -33.97 -1.58
N TYR A 235 10.10 -34.26 -1.66
CA TYR A 235 9.10 -33.35 -2.20
C TYR A 235 7.95 -33.13 -1.22
N SER A 236 7.47 -31.90 -1.16
CA SER A 236 6.26 -31.52 -0.40
C SER A 236 5.58 -30.33 -1.07
N VAL A 237 4.25 -30.27 -0.97
CA VAL A 237 3.49 -29.12 -1.50
C VAL A 237 3.61 -27.94 -0.55
N ILE A 238 4.15 -26.82 -1.06
CA ILE A 238 4.32 -25.60 -0.26
C ILE A 238 3.32 -24.51 -0.61
N ASP A 239 2.82 -24.46 -1.85
CA ASP A 239 1.85 -23.46 -2.29
C ASP A 239 1.07 -23.93 -3.54
N VAL A 240 0.10 -23.13 -3.99
CA VAL A 240 -0.65 -23.34 -5.23
C VAL A 240 -0.20 -22.35 -6.31
N ASN A 241 -0.22 -22.78 -7.57
CA ASN A 241 0.17 -21.93 -8.68
C ASN A 241 -0.96 -20.95 -9.03
N ARG A 242 -0.75 -19.66 -8.77
CA ARG A 242 -1.71 -18.57 -9.05
C ARG A 242 -1.33 -17.74 -10.28
N LYS A 243 -0.39 -18.19 -11.12
CA LYS A 243 0.13 -17.40 -12.25
C LYS A 243 -0.97 -16.96 -13.20
N LEU A 244 -1.86 -17.87 -13.59
CA LEU A 244 -2.95 -17.58 -14.53
C LEU A 244 -3.96 -16.54 -13.98
N PRO A 245 -4.60 -16.73 -12.81
CA PRO A 245 -5.56 -15.74 -12.30
C PRO A 245 -4.91 -14.38 -12.03
N MET A 246 -3.66 -14.35 -11.54
CA MET A 246 -2.93 -13.10 -11.33
C MET A 246 -2.59 -12.39 -12.65
N ALA A 247 -2.13 -13.14 -13.67
CA ALA A 247 -1.85 -12.58 -14.99
C ALA A 247 -3.11 -12.06 -15.69
N LEU A 248 -4.24 -12.76 -15.54
CA LEU A 248 -5.53 -12.34 -16.07
C LEU A 248 -5.99 -11.02 -15.42
N LEU A 249 -5.92 -10.94 -14.09
CA LEU A 249 -6.28 -9.71 -13.37
C LEU A 249 -5.35 -8.54 -13.75
N ALA A 250 -4.05 -8.78 -13.83
CA ALA A 250 -3.07 -7.78 -14.28
C ALA A 250 -3.35 -7.32 -15.71
N GLY A 251 -3.74 -8.23 -16.61
CA GLY A 251 -4.14 -7.92 -17.98
C GLY A 251 -5.40 -7.05 -18.04
N ILE A 252 -6.44 -7.39 -17.27
CA ILE A 252 -7.68 -6.59 -17.17
C ILE A 252 -7.36 -5.19 -16.65
N PHE A 253 -6.56 -5.08 -15.60
CA PHE A 253 -6.13 -3.81 -15.04
C PHE A 253 -5.38 -2.96 -16.08
N ALA A 254 -4.40 -3.55 -16.77
CA ALA A 254 -3.63 -2.87 -17.81
C ALA A 254 -4.52 -2.36 -18.94
N VAL A 255 -5.47 -3.18 -19.42
CA VAL A 255 -6.44 -2.78 -20.45
C VAL A 255 -7.31 -1.62 -19.96
N ALA A 256 -7.86 -1.69 -18.74
CA ALA A 256 -8.68 -0.62 -18.18
C ALA A 256 -7.89 0.71 -18.10
N VAL A 257 -6.65 0.67 -17.62
CA VAL A 257 -5.77 1.85 -17.52
C VAL A 257 -5.47 2.44 -18.89
N VAL A 258 -5.16 1.61 -19.90
CA VAL A 258 -4.87 2.09 -21.26
C VAL A 258 -6.12 2.61 -21.96
N VAL A 259 -7.29 1.99 -21.77
CA VAL A 259 -8.55 2.47 -22.36
C VAL A 259 -8.94 3.84 -21.80
N VAL A 260 -8.84 4.03 -20.49
CA VAL A 260 -9.19 5.31 -19.83
C VAL A 260 -8.10 6.36 -20.04
N GLY A 261 -6.85 6.00 -19.75
CA GLY A 261 -5.69 6.90 -19.77
C GLY A 261 -4.99 7.06 -21.12
N ARG A 262 -5.34 6.26 -22.14
CA ARG A 262 -4.72 6.27 -23.48
C ARG A 262 -3.19 6.11 -23.38
N MET A 263 -2.43 6.91 -24.14
CA MET A 263 -0.97 6.93 -24.09
C MET A 263 -0.41 7.26 -22.70
N ARG A 264 -1.11 8.11 -21.92
CA ARG A 264 -0.69 8.39 -20.53
C ARG A 264 -0.87 7.18 -19.64
N GLY A 265 -1.95 6.42 -19.86
CA GLY A 265 -2.17 5.14 -19.20
C GLY A 265 -1.05 4.13 -19.50
N LEU A 266 -0.60 4.04 -20.75
CA LEU A 266 0.54 3.20 -21.12
C LEU A 266 1.83 3.63 -20.40
N PHE A 267 2.16 4.93 -20.39
CA PHE A 267 3.33 5.42 -19.68
C PHE A 267 3.25 5.20 -18.17
N ALA A 268 2.06 5.26 -17.57
CA ALA A 268 1.85 4.92 -16.17
C ALA A 268 2.16 3.44 -15.88
N LEU A 269 1.77 2.52 -16.76
CA LEU A 269 2.11 1.09 -16.63
C LEU A 269 3.62 0.85 -16.79
N ILE A 270 4.27 1.52 -17.74
CA ILE A 270 5.73 1.44 -17.89
C ILE A 270 6.42 2.01 -16.65
N ALA A 271 5.91 3.12 -16.10
CA ALA A 271 6.44 3.72 -14.86
C ALA A 271 6.35 2.72 -13.72
N LEU A 272 5.20 2.08 -13.53
CA LEU A 272 5.01 1.05 -12.51
C LEU A 272 6.02 -0.10 -12.64
N VAL A 273 6.26 -0.61 -13.86
CA VAL A 273 7.25 -1.66 -14.10
C VAL A 273 8.66 -1.18 -13.77
N VAL A 274 9.02 0.04 -14.16
CA VAL A 274 10.35 0.60 -13.84
C VAL A 274 10.49 0.84 -12.33
N SER A 275 9.45 1.32 -11.65
CA SER A 275 9.46 1.49 -10.19
C SER A 275 9.67 0.16 -9.48
N PHE A 276 8.96 -0.89 -9.91
CA PHE A 276 9.16 -2.24 -9.41
C PHE A 276 10.58 -2.77 -9.71
N GLY A 277 11.13 -2.44 -10.88
CA GLY A 277 12.53 -2.72 -11.23
C GLY A 277 13.52 -2.03 -10.29
N VAL A 278 13.32 -0.75 -9.95
CA VAL A 278 14.19 -0.05 -8.97
C VAL A 278 14.07 -0.68 -7.59
N LEU A 279 12.87 -1.08 -7.16
CA LEU A 279 12.69 -1.79 -5.88
C LEU A 279 13.44 -3.12 -5.85
N THR A 280 13.28 -3.95 -6.88
CA THR A 280 13.78 -5.33 -6.90
C THR A 280 15.24 -5.47 -7.33
N LEU A 281 15.75 -4.57 -8.17
CA LEU A 281 17.11 -4.64 -8.72
C LEU A 281 18.09 -3.68 -8.03
N PHE A 282 17.60 -2.64 -7.34
CA PHE A 282 18.44 -1.66 -6.65
C PHE A 282 18.19 -1.64 -5.14
N ILE A 283 16.97 -1.29 -4.69
CA ILE A 283 16.69 -1.05 -3.26
C ILE A 283 16.90 -2.34 -2.43
N LEU A 284 16.20 -3.42 -2.78
CA LEU A 284 16.26 -4.67 -2.02
C LEU A 284 17.69 -5.27 -2.01
N PRO A 285 18.38 -5.44 -3.16
CA PRO A 285 19.71 -6.04 -3.14
C PRO A 285 20.75 -5.14 -2.45
N ALA A 286 20.64 -3.81 -2.53
CA ALA A 286 21.56 -2.91 -1.83
C ALA A 286 21.43 -3.03 -0.30
N ILE A 287 20.20 -3.16 0.21
CA ILE A 287 19.92 -3.41 1.64
C ILE A 287 20.50 -4.77 2.07
N LEU A 288 20.28 -5.82 1.27
CA LEU A 288 20.82 -7.15 1.55
C LEU A 288 22.36 -7.20 1.57
N GLN A 289 23.04 -6.28 0.89
CA GLN A 289 24.49 -6.13 0.92
C GLN A 289 25.00 -5.28 2.12
N GLY A 290 24.11 -4.91 3.06
CA GLY A 290 24.45 -4.14 4.25
C GLY A 290 24.52 -2.63 4.03
N SER A 291 24.02 -2.11 2.89
CA SER A 291 23.89 -0.65 2.73
C SER A 291 22.86 -0.10 3.70
N ASN A 292 23.08 1.13 4.17
CA ASN A 292 22.14 1.81 5.07
C ASN A 292 20.73 1.92 4.42
N PRO A 293 19.68 1.30 4.98
CA PRO A 293 18.37 1.25 4.34
C PRO A 293 17.72 2.62 4.12
N LEU A 294 17.93 3.57 5.04
CA LEU A 294 17.43 4.94 4.89
C LEU A 294 18.03 5.63 3.66
N VAL A 295 19.35 5.59 3.51
CA VAL A 295 20.03 6.23 2.38
C VAL A 295 19.60 5.60 1.05
N VAL A 296 19.53 4.27 1.00
CA VAL A 296 19.06 3.52 -0.17
C VAL A 296 17.62 3.88 -0.51
N ALA A 297 16.73 3.98 0.48
CA ALA A 297 15.34 4.33 0.27
C ALA A 297 15.17 5.76 -0.23
N VAL A 298 15.91 6.74 0.32
CA VAL A 298 15.86 8.13 -0.16
C VAL A 298 16.31 8.23 -1.61
N ILE A 299 17.42 7.57 -1.97
CA ILE A 299 17.94 7.59 -3.36
C ILE A 299 16.99 6.83 -4.29
N GLY A 300 16.53 5.65 -3.89
CA GLY A 300 15.62 4.81 -4.67
C GLY A 300 14.25 5.45 -4.88
N ALA A 301 13.62 5.98 -3.82
CA ALA A 301 12.36 6.72 -3.91
C ALA A 301 12.51 7.98 -4.80
N SER A 302 13.64 8.69 -4.68
CA SER A 302 13.92 9.84 -5.53
C SER A 302 14.07 9.46 -7.00
N ALA A 303 14.71 8.33 -7.30
CA ALA A 303 14.85 7.81 -8.65
C ALA A 303 13.49 7.39 -9.22
N ILE A 304 12.70 6.65 -8.45
CA ILE A 304 11.34 6.23 -8.80
C ILE A 304 10.49 7.44 -9.15
N MET A 305 10.46 8.45 -8.27
CA MET A 305 9.73 9.70 -8.46
C MET A 305 10.17 10.43 -9.75
N LEU A 306 11.48 10.65 -9.94
CA LEU A 306 11.99 11.36 -11.12
C LEU A 306 11.59 10.64 -12.42
N ILE A 307 11.76 9.32 -12.46
CA ILE A 307 11.42 8.52 -13.64
C ILE A 307 9.90 8.55 -13.87
N ALA A 308 9.10 8.24 -12.85
CA ALA A 308 7.65 8.14 -12.97
C ALA A 308 7.02 9.48 -13.37
N LEU A 309 7.34 10.57 -12.68
CA LEU A 309 6.73 11.88 -12.93
C LEU A 309 7.10 12.42 -14.32
N TYR A 310 8.38 12.35 -14.71
CA TYR A 310 8.78 12.86 -16.03
C TYR A 310 8.35 11.98 -17.18
N MET A 311 8.22 10.66 -16.99
CA MET A 311 7.70 9.78 -18.01
C MET A 311 6.18 9.96 -18.21
N CYS A 312 5.41 10.12 -17.14
CA CYS A 312 3.96 10.27 -17.20
C CYS A 312 3.51 11.67 -17.64
N HIS A 313 4.20 12.72 -17.18
CA HIS A 313 3.77 14.12 -17.37
C HIS A 313 4.68 14.95 -18.29
N GLY A 314 5.83 14.41 -18.70
CA GLY A 314 6.80 15.09 -19.54
C GLY A 314 7.62 16.15 -18.80
N LEU A 315 8.70 16.61 -19.46
CA LEU A 315 9.62 17.64 -18.94
C LEU A 315 8.99 19.03 -19.05
N THR A 316 8.18 19.40 -18.07
CA THR A 316 7.51 20.71 -17.99
C THR A 316 7.78 21.39 -16.65
N ALA A 317 7.68 22.73 -16.62
CA ALA A 317 7.78 23.48 -15.36
C ALA A 317 6.71 23.06 -14.34
N ARG A 318 5.53 22.62 -14.84
CA ARG A 318 4.47 22.02 -14.03
C ARG A 318 5.00 20.76 -13.33
N THR A 319 5.45 19.77 -14.10
CA THR A 319 6.00 18.52 -13.56
C THR A 319 7.16 18.77 -12.59
N SER A 320 8.06 19.70 -12.93
CA SER A 320 9.19 20.05 -12.10
C SER A 320 8.80 20.68 -10.75
N VAL A 321 7.71 21.45 -10.68
CA VAL A 321 7.19 21.95 -9.40
C VAL A 321 6.59 20.83 -8.57
N ALA A 322 5.88 19.88 -9.20
CA ALA A 322 5.38 18.69 -8.50
C ALA A 322 6.54 17.89 -7.88
N VAL A 323 7.62 17.65 -8.63
CA VAL A 323 8.85 17.01 -8.14
C VAL A 323 9.42 17.74 -6.91
N LEU A 324 9.56 19.07 -6.97
CA LEU A 324 10.06 19.84 -5.82
C LEU A 324 9.14 19.74 -4.60
N GLY A 325 7.82 19.76 -4.83
CA GLY A 325 6.83 19.54 -3.77
C GLY A 325 6.98 18.18 -3.11
N THR A 326 7.11 17.12 -3.92
CA THR A 326 7.31 15.74 -3.43
C THR A 326 8.62 15.64 -2.65
N LEU A 327 9.70 16.25 -3.12
CA LEU A 327 10.99 16.24 -2.42
C LEU A 327 10.94 16.89 -1.04
N VAL A 328 10.30 18.05 -0.92
CA VAL A 328 10.14 18.70 0.39
C VAL A 328 9.30 17.85 1.34
N SER A 329 8.25 17.20 0.84
CA SER A 329 7.42 16.31 1.64
C SER A 329 8.14 15.03 2.04
N LEU A 330 8.89 14.39 1.14
CA LEU A 330 9.70 13.22 1.46
C LEU A 330 10.79 13.55 2.47
N LEU A 331 11.43 14.72 2.36
CA LEU A 331 12.39 15.18 3.36
C LEU A 331 11.72 15.34 4.74
N LEU A 332 10.54 15.95 4.80
CA LEU A 332 9.77 16.07 6.03
C LEU A 332 9.41 14.70 6.62
N ILE A 333 8.96 13.76 5.78
CA ILE A 333 8.64 12.38 6.19
C ILE A 333 9.89 11.66 6.72
N GLY A 334 11.03 11.79 6.04
CA GLY A 334 12.29 11.20 6.49
C GLY A 334 12.72 11.74 7.85
N LEU A 335 12.65 13.06 8.05
CA LEU A 335 13.03 13.71 9.31
C LEU A 335 12.08 13.38 10.47
N LEU A 336 10.77 13.40 10.21
CA LEU A 336 9.77 13.03 11.22
C LEU A 336 9.86 11.53 11.52
N GLY A 337 9.98 10.70 10.48
CA GLY A 337 10.10 9.25 10.60
C GLY A 337 11.31 8.86 11.44
N SER A 338 12.50 9.37 11.12
CA SER A 338 13.70 9.09 11.92
C SER A 338 13.52 9.54 13.37
N GLY A 339 13.01 10.76 13.58
CA GLY A 339 12.82 11.29 14.94
C GLY A 339 11.82 10.51 15.78
N PHE A 340 10.67 10.12 15.22
CA PHE A 340 9.63 9.41 15.95
C PHE A 340 9.93 7.91 16.10
N ILE A 341 10.58 7.27 15.13
CA ILE A 341 11.03 5.87 15.25
C ILE A 341 12.06 5.75 16.38
N ASP A 342 13.05 6.64 16.40
CA ASP A 342 14.09 6.65 17.44
C ASP A 342 13.47 6.99 18.81
N TRP A 343 12.57 7.98 18.88
CA TRP A 343 11.97 8.42 20.14
C TRP A 343 10.99 7.39 20.74
N ALA A 344 10.29 6.64 19.88
CA ALA A 344 9.41 5.56 20.30
C ALA A 344 10.14 4.22 20.52
N PHE A 345 11.47 4.18 20.34
CA PHE A 345 12.30 2.98 20.45
C PHE A 345 11.80 1.81 19.58
N LEU A 346 11.33 2.12 18.37
CA LEU A 346 10.85 1.10 17.44
C LEU A 346 12.04 0.37 16.82
N SER A 347 12.16 -0.93 17.10
CA SER A 347 13.20 -1.78 16.55
C SER A 347 12.94 -2.14 15.09
N GLY A 348 11.66 -2.14 14.67
CA GLY A 348 11.24 -2.60 13.34
C GLY A 348 11.25 -4.12 13.19
N ASN A 349 11.48 -4.87 14.27
CA ASN A 349 11.43 -6.34 14.28
C ASN A 349 10.10 -6.83 14.90
N THR A 350 9.01 -6.69 14.15
CA THR A 350 7.65 -6.82 14.69
C THR A 350 6.88 -8.03 14.16
N ASP A 351 7.40 -8.76 13.17
CA ASP A 351 6.78 -9.98 12.64
C ASP A 351 7.77 -11.14 12.43
N ASP A 352 7.22 -12.32 12.07
CA ASP A 352 8.04 -13.52 11.82
C ASP A 352 9.03 -13.32 10.66
N ASN A 353 8.69 -12.48 9.67
CA ASN A 353 9.55 -12.22 8.53
C ASN A 353 10.73 -11.33 8.91
N THR A 354 10.51 -10.25 9.66
CA THR A 354 11.57 -9.38 10.17
C THR A 354 12.48 -10.16 11.12
N GLY A 355 11.91 -11.08 11.92
CA GLY A 355 12.67 -11.97 12.79
C GLY A 355 13.58 -12.92 12.00
N LEU A 356 13.07 -13.51 10.91
CA LEU A 356 13.86 -14.33 9.99
C LEU A 356 14.95 -13.52 9.29
N ILE A 357 14.65 -12.31 8.81
CA ILE A 357 15.66 -11.43 8.21
C ILE A 357 16.75 -11.12 9.22
N HIS A 358 16.40 -10.81 10.48
CA HIS A 358 17.40 -10.53 11.51
C HIS A 358 18.26 -11.75 11.85
N GLY A 359 17.67 -12.94 11.83
CA GLY A 359 18.40 -14.20 12.04
C GLY A 359 19.35 -14.57 10.89
N LEU A 360 18.95 -14.32 9.64
CA LEU A 360 19.73 -14.66 8.44
C LEU A 360 20.73 -13.56 8.05
N TYR A 361 20.39 -12.30 8.32
CA TYR A 361 21.15 -11.10 7.97
C TYR A 361 21.22 -10.13 9.17
N PRO A 362 21.99 -10.47 10.21
CA PRO A 362 22.02 -9.72 11.47
C PRO A 362 22.57 -8.29 11.32
N ASP A 363 23.33 -8.01 10.27
CA ASP A 363 23.92 -6.69 9.99
C ASP A 363 22.90 -5.70 9.37
N ILE A 364 21.70 -6.14 9.00
CA ILE A 364 20.66 -5.25 8.47
C ILE A 364 20.01 -4.47 9.61
N ASP A 365 20.05 -3.14 9.48
CA ASP A 365 19.38 -2.21 10.38
C ASP A 365 17.85 -2.25 10.19
N MET A 366 17.15 -2.89 11.13
CA MET A 366 15.69 -3.11 11.07
C MET A 366 14.87 -1.83 11.23
N SER A 367 15.31 -0.90 12.10
CA SER A 367 14.63 0.38 12.26
C SER A 367 14.83 1.27 11.02
N GLY A 368 16.01 1.19 10.40
CA GLY A 368 16.27 1.75 9.08
C GLY A 368 15.37 1.16 7.99
N LEU A 369 15.14 -0.15 8.00
CA LEU A 369 14.24 -0.84 7.06
C LEU A 369 12.78 -0.39 7.25
N LEU A 370 12.34 -0.21 8.50
CA LEU A 370 11.05 0.39 8.81
C LEU A 370 10.94 1.80 8.20
N LEU A 371 11.92 2.67 8.43
CA LEU A 371 11.94 4.02 7.88
C LEU A 371 11.95 4.04 6.35
N ALA A 372 12.69 3.12 5.72
CA ALA A 372 12.68 2.90 4.28
C ALA A 372 11.27 2.56 3.78
N GLY A 373 10.56 1.67 4.47
CA GLY A 373 9.16 1.34 4.20
C GLY A 373 8.23 2.54 4.29
N VAL A 374 8.40 3.41 5.30
CA VAL A 374 7.62 4.65 5.45
C VAL A 374 7.84 5.59 4.26
N ILE A 375 9.09 5.80 3.84
CA ILE A 375 9.45 6.68 2.73
C ILE A 375 8.90 6.16 1.40
N ILE A 376 9.14 4.88 1.09
CA ILE A 376 8.70 4.25 -0.16
C ILE A 376 7.18 4.18 -0.22
N GLY A 377 6.52 3.79 0.88
CA GLY A 377 5.05 3.73 0.96
C GLY A 377 4.40 5.10 0.80
N SER A 378 5.02 6.16 1.33
CA SER A 378 4.49 7.52 1.22
C SER A 378 4.65 8.13 -0.18
N LEU A 379 5.71 7.75 -0.92
CA LEU A 379 6.00 8.31 -2.25
C LEU A 379 4.81 8.20 -3.21
N GLY A 380 4.18 7.02 -3.28
CA GLY A 380 3.09 6.77 -4.23
C GLY A 380 1.89 7.71 -4.05
N VAL A 381 1.57 8.04 -2.80
CA VAL A 381 0.45 8.96 -2.49
C VAL A 381 0.87 10.42 -2.68
N LEU A 382 2.13 10.75 -2.41
CA LEU A 382 2.65 12.10 -2.62
C LEU A 382 2.65 12.47 -4.11
N ASP A 383 3.05 11.56 -4.99
CA ASP A 383 3.11 11.81 -6.43
C ASP A 383 1.74 12.20 -7.00
N ASP A 384 0.66 11.53 -6.57
CA ASP A 384 -0.71 11.89 -6.97
C ASP A 384 -1.09 13.29 -6.46
N VAL A 385 -0.84 13.57 -5.18
CA VAL A 385 -1.23 14.84 -4.58
C VAL A 385 -0.46 16.02 -5.16
N THR A 386 0.86 15.93 -5.30
CA THR A 386 1.65 17.07 -5.79
C THR A 386 1.36 17.35 -7.27
N VAL A 387 1.16 16.32 -8.09
CA VAL A 387 0.76 16.47 -9.50
C VAL A 387 -0.63 17.09 -9.62
N THR A 388 -1.60 16.60 -8.84
CA THR A 388 -2.97 17.11 -8.86
C THR A 388 -3.04 18.55 -8.38
N GLN A 389 -2.34 18.90 -7.30
CA GLN A 389 -2.28 20.27 -6.79
C GLN A 389 -1.62 21.22 -7.78
N THR A 390 -0.49 20.82 -8.34
CA THR A 390 0.19 21.60 -9.37
C THR A 390 -0.73 21.81 -10.57
N SER A 391 -1.44 20.76 -11.02
CA SER A 391 -2.37 20.87 -12.14
C SER A 391 -3.52 21.84 -11.83
N ALA A 392 -4.13 21.77 -10.65
CA ALA A 392 -5.18 22.70 -10.23
C ALA A 392 -4.72 24.16 -10.26
N VAL A 393 -3.50 24.45 -9.78
CA VAL A 393 -2.93 25.81 -9.82
C VAL A 393 -2.75 26.30 -11.26
N TRP A 394 -2.25 25.45 -12.16
CA TRP A 394 -2.08 25.81 -13.57
C TRP A 394 -3.41 26.03 -14.29
N GLU A 395 -4.43 25.23 -14.01
CA GLU A 395 -5.77 25.41 -14.59
C GLU A 395 -6.44 26.69 -14.09
N LEU A 396 -6.35 26.99 -12.79
CA LEU A 396 -6.85 28.25 -12.23
C LEU A 396 -6.17 29.48 -12.85
N ARG A 397 -4.85 29.41 -13.08
CA ARG A 397 -4.09 30.48 -13.74
C ARG A 397 -4.46 30.62 -15.22
N GLN A 398 -4.77 29.52 -15.90
CA GLN A 398 -5.22 29.55 -17.30
C GLN A 398 -6.62 30.15 -17.42
N ALA A 399 -7.51 29.86 -16.45
CA ALA A 399 -8.85 30.42 -16.39
C ALA A 399 -8.85 31.93 -16.10
N ASP A 400 -7.95 32.42 -15.23
CA ASP A 400 -7.75 33.85 -14.97
C ASP A 400 -6.25 34.24 -14.96
N PRO A 401 -5.71 34.67 -16.11
CA PRO A 401 -4.32 35.12 -16.23
C PRO A 401 -4.00 36.42 -15.47
N SER A 402 -4.99 37.13 -14.94
CA SER A 402 -4.77 38.33 -14.11
C SER A 402 -4.56 38.00 -12.63
N MET A 403 -4.93 36.78 -12.21
CA MET A 403 -4.90 36.36 -10.81
C MET A 403 -3.48 36.34 -10.23
N GLY A 404 -3.21 37.20 -9.26
CA GLY A 404 -1.91 37.25 -8.58
C GLY A 404 -1.61 36.02 -7.70
N PRO A 405 -0.34 35.80 -7.31
CA PRO A 405 0.10 34.57 -6.63
C PRO A 405 -0.64 34.30 -5.32
N ARG A 406 -0.97 35.34 -4.54
CA ARG A 406 -1.73 35.21 -3.29
C ARG A 406 -3.19 34.81 -3.51
N ALA A 407 -3.81 35.31 -4.58
CA ALA A 407 -5.18 34.94 -4.92
C ALA A 407 -5.21 33.50 -5.44
N LEU A 408 -4.23 33.14 -6.27
CA LEU A 408 -4.07 31.79 -6.81
C LEU A 408 -3.82 30.75 -5.71
N TYR A 409 -2.92 31.05 -4.76
CA TYR A 409 -2.69 30.21 -3.58
C TYR A 409 -3.98 30.00 -2.77
N ARG A 410 -4.70 31.09 -2.46
CA ARG A 410 -5.97 31.01 -1.69
C ARG A 410 -7.05 30.22 -2.41
N ALA A 411 -7.10 30.27 -3.75
CA ALA A 411 -8.05 29.50 -4.54
C ALA A 411 -7.69 28.02 -4.58
N ALA A 412 -6.44 27.69 -4.93
CA ALA A 412 -5.96 26.32 -5.03
C ALA A 412 -5.94 25.59 -3.68
N ILE A 413 -5.57 26.27 -2.57
CA ILE A 413 -5.53 25.63 -1.25
C ILE A 413 -6.90 25.19 -0.75
N ARG A 414 -8.00 25.80 -1.24
CA ARG A 414 -9.36 25.33 -0.93
C ARG A 414 -9.62 23.98 -1.58
N ILE A 415 -9.27 23.84 -2.86
CA ILE A 415 -9.34 22.57 -3.59
C ILE A 415 -8.46 21.52 -2.91
N GLY A 416 -7.23 21.90 -2.55
CA GLY A 416 -6.31 21.01 -1.85
C GLY A 416 -6.81 20.54 -0.50
N ARG A 417 -7.48 21.39 0.27
CA ARG A 417 -8.05 21.01 1.57
C ARG A 417 -9.16 19.97 1.44
N ASP A 418 -10.04 20.14 0.45
CA ASP A 418 -11.11 19.17 0.19
C ASP A 418 -10.51 17.81 -0.23
N HIS A 419 -9.43 17.83 -1.02
CA HIS A 419 -8.71 16.61 -1.41
C HIS A 419 -8.04 15.93 -0.20
N ILE A 420 -7.35 16.69 0.67
CA ILE A 420 -6.68 16.15 1.87
C ILE A 420 -7.68 15.39 2.75
N ALA A 421 -8.85 15.97 3.02
CA ALA A 421 -9.84 15.36 3.89
C ALA A 421 -10.25 13.97 3.36
N SER A 422 -10.42 13.84 2.05
CA SER A 422 -10.74 12.56 1.40
C SER A 422 -9.57 11.57 1.42
N VAL A 423 -8.34 12.01 1.11
CA VAL A 423 -7.17 11.12 1.02
C VAL A 423 -6.78 10.59 2.40
N VAL A 424 -6.77 11.43 3.44
CA VAL A 424 -6.44 11.00 4.81
C VAL A 424 -7.38 9.88 5.27
N ASN A 425 -8.69 10.04 5.08
CA ASN A 425 -9.66 9.01 5.44
C ASN A 425 -9.43 7.71 4.65
N THR A 426 -9.12 7.84 3.36
CA THR A 426 -8.86 6.67 2.49
C THR A 426 -7.62 5.91 2.93
N LEU A 427 -6.53 6.62 3.28
CA LEU A 427 -5.31 5.98 3.77
C LEU A 427 -5.56 5.27 5.10
N VAL A 428 -6.17 5.94 6.07
CA VAL A 428 -6.46 5.35 7.38
C VAL A 428 -7.31 4.08 7.23
N LEU A 429 -8.36 4.10 6.40
CA LEU A 429 -9.18 2.93 6.15
C LEU A 429 -8.44 1.81 5.42
N ALA A 430 -7.54 2.14 4.49
CA ALA A 430 -6.72 1.15 3.78
C ALA A 430 -5.75 0.44 4.73
N TYR A 431 -5.02 1.19 5.58
CA TYR A 431 -4.10 0.62 6.56
C TYR A 431 -4.85 -0.15 7.66
N ALA A 432 -5.95 0.40 8.19
CA ALA A 432 -6.80 -0.32 9.13
C ALA A 432 -7.36 -1.62 8.54
N GLY A 433 -7.74 -1.59 7.25
CA GLY A 433 -8.18 -2.76 6.48
C GLY A 433 -7.10 -3.83 6.37
N ALA A 434 -5.86 -3.44 6.09
CA ALA A 434 -4.71 -4.35 6.05
C ALA A 434 -4.38 -4.93 7.43
N ALA A 435 -4.60 -4.17 8.50
CA ALA A 435 -4.36 -4.57 9.89
C ALA A 435 -5.51 -5.40 10.52
N LEU A 436 -6.60 -5.69 9.81
CA LEU A 436 -7.76 -6.41 10.36
C LEU A 436 -7.42 -7.76 11.03
N PRO A 437 -6.56 -8.64 10.47
CA PRO A 437 -6.22 -9.90 11.12
C PRO A 437 -5.60 -9.72 12.50
N LEU A 438 -4.77 -8.68 12.65
CA LEU A 438 -4.12 -8.33 13.90
C LEU A 438 -5.10 -7.71 14.91
N LEU A 439 -5.99 -6.83 14.46
CA LEU A 439 -7.08 -6.31 15.30
C LEU A 439 -7.98 -7.44 15.80
N LEU A 440 -8.24 -8.45 14.97
CA LEU A 440 -8.99 -9.64 15.37
C LEU A 440 -8.23 -10.48 16.40
N LEU A 441 -6.92 -10.69 16.23
CA LEU A 441 -6.08 -11.42 17.18
C LEU A 441 -6.14 -10.79 18.57
N PHE A 442 -6.06 -9.46 18.66
CA PHE A 442 -6.18 -8.75 19.94
C PHE A 442 -7.59 -8.79 20.52
N SER A 443 -8.62 -8.75 19.67
CA SER A 443 -10.01 -8.96 20.09
C SER A 443 -10.21 -10.35 20.70
N ILE A 444 -9.60 -11.40 20.12
CA ILE A 444 -9.65 -12.76 20.65
C ILE A 444 -8.87 -12.87 21.97
N ALA A 445 -7.71 -12.22 22.04
CA ALA A 445 -6.87 -12.18 23.25
C ALA A 445 -7.46 -11.30 24.37
N ASN A 446 -8.63 -10.67 24.16
CA ASN A 446 -9.31 -9.81 25.13
C ASN A 446 -8.41 -8.70 25.69
N SER A 447 -7.50 -8.19 24.85
CA SER A 447 -6.51 -7.20 25.23
C SER A 447 -7.12 -5.79 25.29
N SER A 448 -6.69 -4.99 26.26
CA SER A 448 -7.18 -3.60 26.36
C SER A 448 -6.69 -2.77 25.18
N MET A 449 -7.52 -1.84 24.68
CA MET A 449 -7.14 -0.97 23.55
C MET A 449 -5.84 -0.19 23.81
N GLY A 450 -5.61 0.23 25.06
CA GLY A 450 -4.39 0.94 25.44
C GLY A 450 -3.14 0.05 25.41
N SER A 451 -3.26 -1.22 25.82
CA SER A 451 -2.15 -2.19 25.71
C SER A 451 -1.84 -2.52 24.26
N VAL A 452 -2.88 -2.67 23.43
CA VAL A 452 -2.75 -2.93 22.00
C VAL A 452 -2.07 -1.77 21.29
N ALA A 453 -2.53 -0.54 21.51
CA ALA A 453 -1.98 0.65 20.87
C ALA A 453 -0.51 0.95 21.26
N ASN A 454 -0.09 0.52 22.46
CA ASN A 454 1.29 0.65 22.92
C ASN A 454 2.18 -0.56 22.57
N SER A 455 1.63 -1.60 21.94
CA SER A 455 2.47 -2.69 21.42
C SER A 455 3.29 -2.18 20.24
N GLU A 456 4.54 -2.63 20.12
CA GLU A 456 5.46 -2.16 19.06
C GLU A 456 4.87 -2.36 17.66
N LEU A 457 4.21 -3.49 17.42
CA LEU A 457 3.58 -3.83 16.14
C LEU A 457 2.51 -2.79 15.74
N VAL A 458 1.67 -2.37 16.68
CA VAL A 458 0.63 -1.35 16.40
C VAL A 458 1.23 0.06 16.40
N ALA A 459 2.17 0.34 17.29
CA ALA A 459 2.84 1.64 17.37
C ALA A 459 3.60 1.95 16.07
N GLU A 460 4.26 0.96 15.48
CA GLU A 460 4.91 1.05 14.17
C GLU A 460 3.93 1.51 13.08
N GLU A 461 2.77 0.86 12.99
CA GLU A 461 1.75 1.18 11.99
C GLU A 461 1.13 2.57 12.22
N ILE A 462 0.93 2.95 13.48
CA ILE A 462 0.45 4.29 13.85
C ILE A 462 1.48 5.35 13.45
N VAL A 463 2.76 5.15 13.79
CA VAL A 463 3.84 6.10 13.43
C VAL A 463 3.97 6.20 11.91
N ARG A 464 3.99 5.08 11.19
CA ARG A 464 3.99 5.03 9.72
C ARG A 464 2.83 5.84 9.13
N THR A 465 1.61 5.58 9.60
CA THR A 465 0.39 6.25 9.10
C THR A 465 0.38 7.75 9.41
N LEU A 466 0.75 8.15 10.63
CA LEU A 466 0.75 9.55 11.05
C LEU A 466 1.86 10.35 10.36
N VAL A 467 3.09 9.83 10.31
CA VAL A 467 4.21 10.49 9.63
C VAL A 467 3.92 10.67 8.14
N GLY A 468 3.43 9.63 7.47
CA GLY A 468 3.01 9.70 6.07
C GLY A 468 1.89 10.72 5.85
N SER A 469 0.87 10.73 6.73
CA SER A 469 -0.25 11.68 6.65
C SER A 469 0.19 13.13 6.90
N ILE A 470 1.11 13.38 7.83
CA ILE A 470 1.66 14.73 8.06
C ILE A 470 2.42 15.21 6.82
N GLY A 471 3.25 14.34 6.23
CA GLY A 471 3.95 14.64 4.97
C GLY A 471 3.01 14.96 3.82
N LEU A 472 1.91 14.21 3.72
CA LEU A 472 0.84 14.44 2.75
C LEU A 472 0.13 15.79 2.97
N VAL A 473 -0.29 16.07 4.21
CA VAL A 473 -0.98 17.33 4.57
C VAL A 473 -0.06 18.52 4.30
N ALA A 474 1.24 18.40 4.56
CA ALA A 474 2.24 19.43 4.27
C ALA A 474 2.53 19.57 2.77
N SER A 475 2.41 18.51 1.98
CA SER A 475 2.68 18.53 0.53
C SER A 475 1.80 19.52 -0.22
N VAL A 476 0.53 19.64 0.18
CA VAL A 476 -0.46 20.49 -0.47
C VAL A 476 -0.12 21.98 -0.37
N PRO A 477 0.03 22.59 0.84
CA PRO A 477 0.40 23.99 0.94
C PRO A 477 1.77 24.30 0.34
N VAL A 478 2.75 23.40 0.51
CA VAL A 478 4.10 23.58 -0.08
C VAL A 478 4.03 23.60 -1.60
N THR A 479 3.42 22.59 -2.21
CA THR A 479 3.30 22.49 -3.67
C THR A 479 2.46 23.63 -4.23
N THR A 480 1.37 24.00 -3.55
CA THR A 480 0.52 25.12 -3.96
C THR A 480 1.29 26.44 -3.95
N ALA A 481 2.09 26.68 -2.91
CA ALA A 481 2.92 27.89 -2.82
C ALA A 481 3.97 27.93 -3.94
N LEU A 482 4.70 26.82 -4.15
CA LEU A 482 5.69 26.71 -5.22
C LEU A 482 5.05 26.94 -6.60
N ALA A 483 3.93 26.25 -6.88
CA ALA A 483 3.20 26.37 -8.13
C ALA A 483 2.69 27.80 -8.37
N ALA A 484 2.11 28.43 -7.34
CA ALA A 484 1.57 29.78 -7.47
C ALA A 484 2.69 30.82 -7.74
N LEU A 485 3.85 30.68 -7.11
CA LEU A 485 5.01 31.54 -7.35
C LEU A 485 5.59 31.35 -8.75
N VAL A 486 5.80 30.09 -9.16
CA VAL A 486 6.37 29.74 -10.47
C VAL A 486 5.46 30.23 -11.60
N VAL A 487 4.17 29.90 -11.56
CA VAL A 487 3.26 30.27 -12.65
C VAL A 487 2.96 31.78 -12.70
N SER A 488 3.10 32.50 -11.58
CA SER A 488 2.92 33.96 -11.55
C SER A 488 4.16 34.74 -11.98
N ALA A 489 5.35 34.18 -11.80
CA ALA A 489 6.61 34.75 -12.30
C ALA A 489 6.70 34.67 -13.84
N ASP A 490 5.89 33.80 -14.45
CA ASP A 490 5.72 33.69 -15.89
C ASP A 490 4.75 34.76 -16.43
N ARG A 491 5.21 36.01 -16.47
CA ARG A 491 4.45 37.08 -17.16
C ARG A 491 4.66 36.95 -18.68
N PRO A 492 3.61 36.82 -19.49
CA PRO A 492 3.71 37.15 -20.90
C PRO A 492 4.18 38.61 -20.99
N GLY A 493 5.27 38.86 -21.71
CA GLY A 493 5.69 40.22 -21.99
C GLY A 493 4.51 40.98 -22.57
N SER A 494 4.25 42.19 -22.05
CA SER A 494 3.27 43.11 -22.63
C SER A 494 3.44 43.12 -24.15
N PRO A 495 2.35 42.99 -24.96
CA PRO A 495 2.47 43.15 -26.39
C PRO A 495 3.07 44.53 -26.66
N ALA A 496 4.27 44.53 -27.21
CA ALA A 496 4.97 45.74 -27.60
C ALA A 496 4.15 46.47 -28.67
N GLY A 497 3.74 47.70 -28.36
CA GLY A 497 3.44 48.75 -29.33
C GLY A 497 2.21 48.56 -30.20
N VAL A 498 1.08 49.13 -29.77
CA VAL A 498 0.28 49.89 -30.75
C VAL A 498 0.91 51.28 -30.79
N PRO A 499 1.55 51.71 -31.89
CA PRO A 499 1.99 53.08 -32.01
C PRO A 499 0.75 53.97 -31.97
N ALA A 500 0.69 54.87 -31.00
CA ALA A 500 -0.34 55.88 -30.91
C ALA A 500 -0.40 56.62 -32.26
N THR A 501 -1.50 56.45 -32.98
CA THR A 501 -1.85 57.27 -34.13
C THR A 501 -1.85 58.73 -33.68
N GLY A 502 -0.87 59.50 -34.14
CA GLY A 502 -0.76 60.92 -33.86
C GLY A 502 -1.99 61.69 -34.36
N PRO A 503 -2.32 62.84 -33.74
CA PRO A 503 -3.51 63.60 -34.12
C PRO A 503 -3.32 64.23 -35.50
N VAL A 504 -4.06 63.73 -36.49
CA VAL A 504 -4.25 64.42 -37.78
C VAL A 504 -5.18 65.60 -37.53
N ARG A 505 -4.65 66.83 -37.53
CA ARG A 505 -5.46 68.06 -37.49
C ARG A 505 -5.11 68.99 -38.65
N GLY A 506 -5.89 68.82 -39.74
CA GLY A 506 -6.43 69.84 -40.65
C GLY A 506 -5.52 70.95 -41.18
N ARG A 507 -5.02 70.78 -42.41
CA ARG A 507 -4.52 71.90 -43.24
C ARG A 507 -5.69 72.51 -44.01
N GLY A 508 -6.20 73.65 -43.52
CA GLY A 508 -7.26 74.43 -44.17
C GLY A 508 -6.81 74.96 -45.54
N ARG A 509 -7.58 74.63 -46.59
CA ARG A 509 -7.36 75.10 -47.96
C ARG A 509 -8.17 76.39 -48.16
N ARG A 510 -7.47 77.53 -48.14
CA ARG A 510 -8.03 78.86 -48.39
C ARG A 510 -8.20 79.05 -49.91
N ARG A 511 -9.43 79.04 -50.41
CA ARG A 511 -9.80 79.56 -51.75
C ARG A 511 -9.81 81.09 -51.67
N LYS A 512 -9.07 81.76 -52.56
CA LYS A 512 -9.28 83.18 -52.89
C LYS A 512 -9.87 83.26 -54.30
N ARG A 513 -10.93 84.06 -54.42
CA ARG A 513 -11.30 84.78 -55.64
C ARG A 513 -10.29 85.90 -55.87
#